data_AF-A0A7J9KA58-F1
#
_entry.id   AF-A0A7J9KA58-F1
#
_cell.length_a   1.000
_cell.length_b   1.000
_cell.length_c   1.000
_cell.angle_alpha   90.00
_cell.angle_beta   90.00
_cell.angle_gamma   90.00
#
_symmetry.space_group_name_H-M   'P 1'
#
loop_
_entity.id
_entity.type
_entity.pdbx_description
1 polymer ?
#
loop_
_entity_poly.entity_id
_entity_poly.type
_entity_poly.pdbx_seq_one_letter_code
_entity_poly.pdbx_strand_id
1 'polypeptide(L)'
;MGMEESVVNRSSSRRVGIKKYLVFFIGEAEEGGGGGVKTDWIMHEYRLSDSDSSSGTSRSSKRRGHNSKIDYSKWVICRVYERSCSTSDEEDGGMELSCLDEVFLSLDDDDEISNCH
;
A
#
# COMPACT_ATOMS: atom_id res chain seq x y z
N MET A 1 6.24 2.68 -9.63
CA MET A 1 5.93 1.41 -10.34
C MET A 1 6.05 0.26 -9.35
N GLY A 2 4.93 -0.37 -8.98
CA GLY A 2 4.88 -1.40 -7.95
C GLY A 2 5.31 -2.78 -8.46
N MET A 3 5.95 -3.56 -7.61
CA MET A 3 6.28 -4.96 -7.90
C MET A 3 5.04 -5.84 -7.66
N GLU A 4 4.80 -6.81 -8.54
CA GLU A 4 3.69 -7.76 -8.43
C GLU A 4 4.25 -9.20 -8.35
N GLU A 5 3.73 -10.00 -7.42
CA GLU A 5 4.10 -11.41 -7.23
C GLU A 5 2.87 -12.34 -7.23
N SER A 6 3.08 -13.60 -7.63
CA SER A 6 2.02 -14.62 -7.57
C SER A 6 1.85 -15.15 -6.15
N VAL A 7 0.61 -15.20 -5.67
CA VAL A 7 0.27 -15.89 -4.42
C VAL A 7 -0.09 -17.33 -4.74
N VAL A 8 0.65 -18.28 -4.18
CA VAL A 8 0.50 -19.70 -4.42
C VAL A 8 0.13 -20.40 -3.11
N ASN A 9 -0.87 -21.29 -3.17
CA ASN A 9 -1.17 -22.15 -2.05
C ASN A 9 -0.03 -23.18 -1.88
N ARG A 10 0.61 -23.19 -0.71
CA ARG A 10 1.75 -24.06 -0.40
C ARG A 10 1.43 -25.55 -0.51
N SER A 11 0.20 -25.98 -0.22
CA SER A 11 -0.15 -27.41 -0.23
C SER A 11 -0.45 -27.94 -1.62
N SER A 12 -1.07 -27.14 -2.48
CA SER A 12 -1.50 -27.55 -3.83
C SER A 12 -0.62 -27.01 -4.95
N SER A 13 0.35 -26.14 -4.65
CA SER A 13 1.14 -25.37 -5.62
C SER A 13 0.29 -24.57 -6.62
N ARG A 14 -1.01 -24.39 -6.32
CA ARG A 14 -1.95 -23.68 -7.18
C ARG A 14 -1.87 -22.20 -6.91
N ARG A 15 -1.74 -21.39 -7.98
CA ARG A 15 -1.88 -19.93 -7.89
C ARG A 15 -3.31 -19.59 -7.48
N VAL A 16 -3.43 -18.81 -6.42
CA VAL A 16 -4.72 -18.33 -5.87
C VAL A 16 -4.91 -16.84 -6.11
N GLY A 17 -3.85 -16.08 -6.37
CA GLY A 17 -3.95 -14.63 -6.48
C GLY A 17 -2.67 -13.92 -6.93
N ILE A 18 -2.70 -12.61 -6.74
CA ILE A 18 -1.61 -11.67 -6.98
C ILE A 18 -1.45 -10.80 -5.74
N LYS A 19 -0.21 -10.48 -5.37
CA LYS A 19 0.11 -9.49 -4.36
C LYS A 19 0.89 -8.35 -5.01
N LYS A 20 0.49 -7.12 -4.72
CA LYS A 20 1.12 -5.89 -5.18
C LYS A 20 1.71 -5.14 -3.98
N TYR A 21 2.91 -4.60 -4.17
CA TYR A 21 3.61 -3.78 -3.18
C TYR A 21 3.50 -2.29 -3.54
N LEU A 22 3.04 -1.49 -2.59
CA LEU A 22 2.86 -0.05 -2.74
C LEU A 22 3.53 0.69 -1.57
N VAL A 23 3.97 1.91 -1.84
CA VAL A 23 4.50 2.86 -0.86
C VAL A 23 3.70 4.15 -0.98
N PHE A 24 3.37 4.77 0.15
CA PHE A 24 2.67 6.04 0.16
C PHE A 24 3.65 7.21 0.05
N PHE A 25 3.19 8.27 -0.60
CA PHE A 25 3.89 9.54 -0.74
C PHE A 25 3.01 10.67 -0.21
N ILE A 26 3.62 11.65 0.44
CA ILE A 26 2.96 12.90 0.86
C ILE A 26 3.22 13.95 -0.22
N GLY A 27 2.20 14.76 -0.52
CA GLY A 27 2.23 15.79 -1.56
C GLY A 27 1.63 15.33 -2.89
N GLU A 28 1.39 16.28 -3.79
CA GLU A 28 0.87 15.98 -5.13
C GLU A 28 2.00 15.50 -6.04
N ALA A 29 1.76 14.39 -6.73
CA ALA A 29 2.62 13.94 -7.81
C ALA A 29 2.34 14.79 -9.06
N GLU A 30 2.75 16.05 -9.06
CA GLU A 30 2.65 16.90 -10.25
C GLU A 30 3.69 16.49 -11.31
N GLU A 31 3.30 16.56 -12.59
CA GLU A 31 4.19 16.34 -13.75
C GLU A 31 5.37 17.34 -13.83
N GLY A 32 5.41 18.36 -12.95
CA GLY A 32 6.17 19.59 -13.15
C GLY A 32 7.25 19.95 -12.13
N GLY A 33 7.58 19.13 -11.12
CA GLY A 33 8.85 19.29 -10.39
C GLY A 33 8.83 19.27 -8.86
N GLY A 34 7.67 19.13 -8.20
CA GLY A 34 7.60 18.78 -6.78
C GLY A 34 7.54 17.26 -6.64
N GLY A 35 8.67 16.59 -6.42
CA GLY A 35 8.66 15.15 -6.14
C GLY A 35 7.99 14.88 -4.80
N GLY A 36 6.84 14.20 -4.79
CA GLY A 36 6.18 13.79 -3.54
C GLY A 36 7.15 13.08 -2.60
N VAL A 37 7.03 13.32 -1.30
CA VAL A 37 7.93 12.78 -0.28
C VAL A 37 7.53 11.34 0.02
N LYS A 38 8.45 10.40 -0.20
CA LYS A 38 8.22 8.99 0.12
C LYS A 38 8.08 8.82 1.63
N THR A 39 7.06 8.09 2.06
CA THR A 39 6.84 7.76 3.48
C THR A 39 7.26 6.33 3.80
N ASP A 40 7.27 6.01 5.09
CA ASP A 40 7.47 4.65 5.61
C ASP A 40 6.22 3.78 5.59
N TRP A 41 5.08 4.33 5.15
CA TRP A 41 3.85 3.58 5.02
C TRP A 41 3.91 2.65 3.81
N ILE A 42 3.79 1.36 4.08
CA ILE A 42 3.77 0.29 3.11
C ILE A 42 2.37 -0.31 3.02
N MET A 43 1.91 -0.56 1.80
CA MET A 43 0.70 -1.34 1.54
C MET A 43 1.02 -2.59 0.73
N HIS A 44 0.50 -3.71 1.21
CA HIS A 44 0.37 -4.92 0.41
C HIS A 44 -1.09 -5.10 0.01
N GLU A 45 -1.36 -5.03 -1.29
CA GLU A 45 -2.68 -5.30 -1.86
C GLU A 45 -2.72 -6.74 -2.39
N TYR A 46 -3.73 -7.51 -2.03
CA TYR A 46 -3.94 -8.89 -2.49
C TYR A 46 -5.22 -8.98 -3.30
N ARG A 47 -5.12 -9.57 -4.50
CA ARG A 47 -6.25 -9.84 -5.42
C ARG A 47 -6.39 -11.34 -5.64
N LEU A 48 -7.63 -11.84 -5.54
CA LEU A 48 -7.94 -13.23 -5.86
C LEU A 48 -7.96 -13.43 -7.39
N SER A 49 -7.54 -14.61 -7.87
CA SER A 49 -7.68 -14.96 -9.29
C SER A 49 -9.11 -15.42 -9.59
N ASP A 50 -9.67 -14.99 -10.73
CA ASP A 50 -11.03 -15.36 -11.19
C ASP A 50 -11.23 -16.87 -11.36
N SER A 51 -10.16 -17.64 -11.47
CA SER A 51 -10.21 -19.09 -11.66
C SER A 51 -10.58 -19.88 -10.40
N ASP A 52 -10.66 -19.27 -9.22
CA ASP A 52 -11.08 -19.98 -7.99
C ASP A 52 -12.53 -19.72 -7.56
N SER A 53 -13.18 -18.67 -8.07
CA SER A 53 -14.61 -18.40 -7.84
C SER A 53 -15.52 -19.41 -8.56
N SER A 54 -14.99 -20.14 -9.56
CA SER A 54 -15.72 -21.12 -10.38
C SER A 54 -15.58 -22.58 -9.93
N SER A 55 -14.82 -22.87 -8.86
CA SER A 55 -14.68 -24.25 -8.35
C SER A 55 -15.92 -24.78 -7.61
N GLY A 56 -16.96 -23.95 -7.45
CA GLY A 56 -18.28 -24.35 -6.96
C GLY A 56 -19.25 -24.74 -8.08
N THR A 57 -19.08 -25.95 -8.63
CA THR A 57 -20.11 -26.78 -9.30
C THR A 57 -20.75 -26.25 -10.59
N SER A 58 -20.18 -26.59 -11.74
CA SER A 58 -20.96 -26.84 -12.96
C SER A 58 -21.58 -28.25 -12.86
N ARG A 59 -22.91 -28.33 -12.60
CA ARG A 59 -23.88 -29.36 -13.07
C ARG A 59 -25.06 -29.58 -12.11
N SER A 60 -26.13 -28.79 -12.25
CA SER A 60 -27.50 -29.32 -12.02
C SER A 60 -28.54 -28.30 -12.44
N SER A 61 -29.48 -28.78 -13.24
CA SER A 61 -30.79 -28.25 -13.60
C SER A 61 -31.28 -26.94 -12.95
N LYS A 62 -31.70 -26.03 -13.85
CA LYS A 62 -32.84 -25.10 -13.72
C LYS A 62 -33.65 -25.28 -12.42
N ARG A 63 -33.33 -24.55 -11.35
CA ARG A 63 -34.31 -24.17 -10.34
C ARG A 63 -34.07 -22.72 -9.92
N ARG A 64 -35.10 -21.92 -10.15
CA ARG A 64 -35.24 -20.53 -9.71
C ARG A 64 -34.85 -20.42 -8.24
N GLY A 65 -33.79 -19.67 -7.98
CA GLY A 65 -33.32 -19.35 -6.64
C GLY A 65 -32.21 -18.34 -6.79
N HIS A 66 -32.54 -17.07 -6.59
CA HIS A 66 -31.57 -15.98 -6.50
C HIS A 66 -30.72 -16.19 -5.24
N ASN A 67 -29.79 -17.13 -5.30
CA ASN A 67 -28.72 -17.24 -4.33
C ASN A 67 -27.56 -16.42 -4.91
N SER A 68 -27.59 -15.12 -4.63
CA SER A 68 -26.47 -14.23 -4.93
C SER A 68 -25.31 -14.64 -4.04
N LYS A 69 -24.57 -15.69 -4.43
CA LYS A 69 -23.25 -15.96 -3.86
C LYS A 69 -22.45 -14.66 -3.98
N ILE A 70 -21.90 -14.21 -2.87
CA ILE A 70 -21.04 -13.03 -2.83
C ILE A 70 -19.85 -13.32 -3.74
N ASP A 71 -19.67 -12.47 -4.73
CA ASP A 71 -18.56 -12.55 -5.67
C ASP A 71 -17.32 -11.92 -5.02
N TYR A 72 -16.48 -12.76 -4.43
CA TYR A 72 -15.28 -12.33 -3.73
C TYR A 72 -14.17 -11.80 -4.65
N SER A 73 -14.26 -12.03 -5.97
CA SER A 73 -13.26 -11.53 -6.94
C SER A 73 -13.22 -10.00 -7.02
N LYS A 74 -14.31 -9.34 -6.62
CA LYS A 74 -14.44 -7.87 -6.61
C LYS A 74 -13.76 -7.21 -5.41
N TRP A 75 -13.39 -8.00 -4.41
CA TRP A 75 -12.76 -7.50 -3.19
C TRP A 75 -11.25 -7.61 -3.28
N VAL A 76 -10.57 -6.66 -2.65
CA VAL A 76 -9.12 -6.72 -2.40
C VAL A 76 -8.89 -6.74 -0.90
N ILE A 77 -7.82 -7.40 -0.48
CA ILE A 77 -7.37 -7.36 0.92
C ILE A 77 -6.13 -6.48 0.96
N CYS A 78 -6.12 -5.49 1.86
CA CYS A 78 -4.97 -4.62 2.05
C CYS A 78 -4.37 -4.87 3.44
N ARG A 79 -3.05 -5.00 3.50
CA ARG A 79 -2.28 -4.89 4.75
C ARG A 79 -1.47 -3.60 4.70
N VAL A 80 -1.77 -2.68 5.59
CA VAL A 80 -1.09 -1.38 5.72
C VAL A 80 -0.29 -1.37 7.01
N TYR A 81 0.96 -0.92 6.95
CA TYR A 81 1.83 -0.81 8.11
C TYR A 81 2.93 0.23 7.86
N GLU A 82 3.47 0.77 8.94
CA GLU A 82 4.65 1.63 8.92
C GLU A 82 5.91 0.77 9.06
N ARG A 83 6.92 1.03 8.24
CA ARG A 83 8.23 0.40 8.37
C ARG A 83 9.08 1.26 9.29
N SER A 84 9.77 0.67 10.25
CA SER A 84 10.78 1.40 11.01
C SER A 84 11.93 1.77 10.06
N CYS A 85 12.06 3.04 9.70
CA CYS A 85 13.26 3.56 9.05
C CYS A 85 14.34 3.73 10.12
N SER A 86 15.05 2.66 10.45
CA SER A 86 16.33 2.78 11.15
C SER A 86 17.41 2.97 10.10
N THR A 87 17.57 4.20 9.60
CA THR A 87 18.82 4.59 8.95
C THR A 87 19.88 4.58 10.05
N SER A 88 20.60 3.48 10.15
CA SER A 88 21.80 3.39 10.98
C SER A 88 22.77 2.42 10.30
N ASP A 89 23.14 2.76 9.08
CA ASP A 89 24.48 2.49 8.61
C ASP A 89 25.36 3.62 9.17
N GLU A 90 25.92 3.35 10.35
CA GLU A 90 27.20 3.84 10.89
C GLU A 90 27.39 5.36 11.16
N GLU A 91 27.65 5.66 12.44
CA GLU A 91 28.40 6.81 13.00
C GLU A 91 28.03 8.25 12.55
N ASP A 92 27.15 8.95 13.30
CA ASP A 92 27.48 10.22 13.97
C ASP A 92 26.34 10.63 14.93
N GLY A 93 26.66 11.26 16.05
CA GLY A 93 25.78 11.47 17.21
C GLY A 93 24.74 12.58 17.07
N GLY A 94 23.82 12.47 16.12
CA GLY A 94 22.61 13.30 16.03
C GLY A 94 21.36 12.45 16.12
N MET A 95 20.38 12.83 16.97
CA MET A 95 19.04 12.24 16.91
C MET A 95 18.40 12.76 15.62
N GLU A 96 18.61 12.07 14.50
CA GLU A 96 18.02 12.46 13.22
C GLU A 96 16.50 12.39 13.35
N LEU A 97 15.84 13.52 13.08
CA LEU A 97 14.41 13.65 13.27
C LEU A 97 13.69 12.71 12.30
N SER A 98 12.51 12.25 12.70
CA SER A 98 11.67 11.49 11.78
C SER A 98 11.36 12.36 10.54
N CYS A 99 11.19 11.73 9.38
CA CYS A 99 10.88 12.47 8.14
C CYS A 99 9.63 13.37 8.25
N LEU A 100 8.78 13.17 9.26
CA LEU A 100 7.63 14.01 9.59
C LEU A 100 7.98 15.20 10.48
N ASP A 101 8.95 15.06 11.39
CA ASP A 101 9.44 16.15 12.24
C ASP A 101 10.22 17.17 11.40
N GLU A 102 10.97 16.74 10.39
CA GLU A 102 11.65 17.66 9.45
C GLU A 102 10.64 18.57 8.70
N VAL A 103 9.51 18.02 8.25
CA VAL A 103 8.46 18.83 7.58
C VAL A 103 7.77 19.76 8.56
N PHE A 104 7.53 19.30 9.78
CA PHE A 104 6.94 20.11 10.85
C PHE A 104 7.83 21.31 11.18
N LEU A 105 9.12 21.09 11.39
CA LEU A 105 10.07 22.17 11.69
C LEU A 105 10.31 23.10 10.49
N SER A 106 10.29 22.59 9.26
CA SER A 106 10.41 23.44 8.07
C SER A 106 9.23 24.41 7.89
N LEU A 107 8.08 24.12 8.52
CA LEU A 107 6.90 24.99 8.47
C LEU A 107 6.89 26.04 9.60
N ASP A 108 7.66 25.83 10.67
CA ASP A 108 7.78 26.78 11.80
C ASP A 108 8.81 27.89 11.54
N ASP A 109 9.70 27.76 10.54
CA ASP A 109 10.70 28.80 10.20
C ASP A 109 10.14 29.99 9.40
N ASP A 110 8.87 29.95 8.95
CA ASP A 110 8.26 31.03 8.14
C ASP A 110 7.53 32.11 8.97
N ASP A 111 7.44 32.00 10.30
CA ASP A 111 6.71 32.96 11.16
C ASP A 111 7.58 34.08 11.79
N GLU A 112 8.88 34.21 11.46
CA GLU A 112 9.73 35.32 11.97
C GLU A 112 10.20 36.33 10.90
N ILE A 113 9.30 36.82 10.05
CA ILE A 113 9.52 38.09 9.34
C ILE A 113 8.28 38.97 9.48
N SER A 114 8.23 39.75 10.56
CA SER A 114 7.70 41.14 10.61
C SER A 114 7.72 41.66 12.05
N ASN A 115 8.84 42.22 12.50
CA ASN A 115 8.82 43.54 13.15
C ASN A 115 10.24 44.13 13.25
N CYS A 116 10.70 44.69 12.13
CA CYS A 116 11.73 45.72 12.13
C CYS A 116 11.14 47.00 11.53
N HIS A 117 10.45 47.77 12.37
CA HIS A 117 10.54 49.24 12.50
C HIS A 117 9.72 49.72 13.69
#